data_AF-A0A960MSW6-F1
#
_entry.id   AF-A0A960MSW6-F1
#
_cell.length_a   1.000
_cell.length_b   1.000
_cell.length_c   1.000
_cell.angle_alpha   90.00
_cell.angle_beta   90.00
_cell.angle_gamma   90.00
#
_symmetry.space_group_name_H-M   'P 1'
#
loop_
_entity.id
_entity.type
_entity.pdbx_description
1 polymer ?
#
loop_
_entity_poly.entity_id
_entity_poly.type
_entity_poly.pdbx_seq_one_letter_code
_entity_poly.pdbx_strand_id
1 'polypeptide(L)'
;MKPISFAIFGLFIAMLVFVSLSQRKGQEGPDLHPANSHTNPSAPLPQKIKPWQSPKNIQAEVGNRNEEKKSSVEVFLDQLPTSPVAKRTPEMDRNTIERVNQAREPQYRALFASWRLDEKTINSALEIIYERELRMMENTTKFFHLERSYSNEYKARRKAEEATAELLLITLLGSERFNELSQLEEDRFSKFKQSLGISE
;
A
#
# COMPACT_ATOMS: atom_id res chain seq x y z
N MET A 1 -5.93 7.48 -35.35
CA MET A 1 -5.87 6.91 -33.98
C MET A 1 -5.71 8.06 -33.01
N LYS A 2 -6.62 8.22 -32.03
CA LYS A 2 -6.52 9.29 -31.01
C LYS A 2 -5.51 8.85 -29.94
N PRO A 3 -4.57 9.70 -29.50
CA PRO A 3 -3.69 9.35 -28.38
C PRO A 3 -4.57 9.21 -27.12
N ILE A 4 -4.74 7.98 -26.66
CA ILE A 4 -5.33 7.73 -25.35
C ILE A 4 -4.33 8.30 -24.34
N SER A 5 -4.77 9.35 -23.66
CA SER A 5 -3.94 10.26 -22.86
C SER A 5 -3.14 9.51 -21.79
N PHE A 6 -1.80 9.62 -21.86
CA PHE A 6 -0.84 9.17 -20.84
C PHE A 6 -1.17 9.74 -19.43
N ALA A 7 -1.98 10.81 -19.35
CA ALA A 7 -2.42 11.41 -18.10
C ALA A 7 -3.24 10.46 -17.19
N ILE A 8 -4.02 9.52 -17.76
CA ILE A 8 -4.80 8.57 -16.95
C ILE A 8 -3.87 7.54 -16.27
N PHE A 9 -2.75 7.22 -16.93
CA PHE A 9 -1.73 6.30 -16.42
C PHE A 9 -0.91 6.93 -15.28
N GLY A 10 -0.61 8.23 -15.40
CA GLY A 10 0.00 9.07 -14.36
C GLY A 10 -0.79 9.08 -13.05
N LEU A 11 -2.10 9.34 -13.13
CA LEU A 11 -2.99 9.48 -11.99
C LEU A 11 -3.13 8.18 -11.18
N PHE A 12 -3.15 7.03 -11.85
CA PHE A 12 -3.36 5.72 -11.20
C PHE A 12 -2.18 5.32 -10.30
N ILE A 13 -0.96 5.49 -10.80
CA ILE A 13 0.23 5.18 -10.00
C ILE A 13 0.40 6.22 -8.88
N ALA A 14 0.07 7.51 -9.11
CA ALA A 14 0.04 8.51 -8.05
C ALA A 14 -0.98 8.19 -6.92
N MET A 15 -2.11 7.57 -7.24
CA MET A 15 -3.04 7.07 -6.21
C MET A 15 -2.51 5.86 -5.44
N LEU A 16 -1.78 4.95 -6.09
CA LEU A 16 -1.07 3.86 -5.39
C LEU A 16 0.01 4.39 -4.43
N VAL A 17 0.67 5.51 -4.78
CA VAL A 17 1.64 6.22 -3.93
C VAL A 17 0.98 6.78 -2.66
N PHE A 18 -0.17 7.46 -2.79
CA PHE A 18 -0.80 8.15 -1.66
C PHE A 18 -1.28 7.18 -0.56
N VAL A 19 -1.72 5.97 -0.94
CA VAL A 19 -2.15 4.93 0.01
C VAL A 19 -0.95 4.28 0.72
N SER A 20 0.17 4.09 0.02
CA SER A 20 1.36 3.43 0.59
C SER A 20 2.15 4.32 1.55
N LEU A 21 2.24 5.64 1.28
CA LEU A 21 2.87 6.60 2.20
C LEU A 21 2.14 6.70 3.56
N SER A 22 0.83 6.42 3.59
CA SER A 22 0.06 6.42 4.84
C SER A 22 0.34 5.20 5.72
N GLN A 23 0.94 4.11 5.20
CA GLN A 23 1.16 2.87 5.95
C GLN A 23 2.55 2.74 6.59
N ARG A 24 3.56 3.48 6.11
CA ARG A 24 4.94 3.34 6.62
C ARG A 24 5.19 4.04 7.96
N LYS A 25 4.23 4.79 8.50
CA LYS A 25 4.40 5.63 9.70
C LYS A 25 3.93 5.02 11.04
N GLY A 26 3.60 3.72 11.09
CA GLY A 26 2.91 3.16 12.28
C GLY A 26 3.22 1.72 12.66
N GLN A 27 4.38 1.18 12.29
CA GLN A 27 4.74 -0.20 12.69
C GLN A 27 6.08 -0.24 13.43
N GLU A 28 6.14 0.42 14.59
CA GLU A 28 7.04 -0.01 15.66
C GLU A 28 6.43 -1.29 16.25
N GLY A 29 6.96 -2.44 15.85
CA GLY A 29 6.57 -3.72 16.42
C GLY A 29 7.04 -3.82 17.87
N PRO A 30 6.29 -4.49 18.77
CA PRO A 30 6.75 -4.74 20.13
C PRO A 30 7.96 -5.70 20.10
N ASP A 31 9.05 -5.29 20.74
CA ASP A 31 10.23 -6.12 21.00
C ASP A 31 9.82 -7.40 21.76
N LEU A 32 9.83 -8.53 21.06
CA LEU A 32 9.69 -9.85 21.66
C LEU A 32 11.05 -10.25 22.26
N HIS A 33 11.27 -9.90 23.52
CA HIS A 33 12.36 -10.45 24.31
C HIS A 33 12.16 -11.97 24.55
N PRO A 34 13.21 -12.80 24.41
CA PRO A 34 13.14 -14.20 24.80
C PRO A 34 13.07 -14.34 26.33
N ALA A 35 12.13 -15.18 26.78
CA ALA A 35 11.93 -15.51 28.19
C ALA A 35 13.12 -16.33 28.74
N ASN A 36 13.98 -15.68 29.52
CA ASN A 36 14.93 -16.34 30.41
C ASN A 36 14.31 -16.44 31.81
N SER A 37 13.90 -17.65 32.20
CA SER A 37 13.42 -17.96 33.54
C SER A 37 14.61 -18.27 34.48
N HIS A 38 15.21 -17.23 35.04
CA HIS A 38 16.04 -17.36 36.24
C HIS A 38 15.28 -16.85 37.47
N THR A 39 15.06 -17.77 38.40
CA THR A 39 14.52 -17.56 39.74
C THR A 39 15.50 -16.75 40.60
N ASN A 40 15.03 -15.63 41.16
CA ASN A 40 15.61 -15.07 42.37
C ASN A 40 14.54 -14.31 43.18
N PRO A 41 14.42 -14.51 44.52
CA PRO A 41 13.37 -13.92 45.32
C PRO A 41 13.78 -12.61 45.98
N SER A 42 12.76 -11.85 46.38
CA SER A 42 12.80 -10.73 47.35
C SER A 42 13.30 -9.38 46.82
N ALA A 43 12.36 -8.57 46.33
CA ALA A 43 12.48 -7.11 46.27
C ALA A 43 11.33 -6.46 47.08
N PRO A 44 11.61 -5.43 47.90
CA PRO A 44 10.63 -4.83 48.79
C PRO A 44 9.63 -3.91 48.06
N LEU A 45 8.41 -3.90 48.59
CA LEU A 45 7.26 -3.11 48.13
C LEU A 45 7.56 -1.59 48.08
N PRO A 46 7.30 -0.89 46.95
CA PRO A 46 7.36 0.56 46.91
C PRO A 46 6.15 1.21 47.59
N GLN A 47 6.45 2.27 48.34
CA GLN A 47 5.55 3.01 49.21
C GLN A 47 4.59 3.92 48.44
N LYS A 48 3.33 3.94 48.90
CA LYS A 48 2.39 5.08 49.00
C LYS A 48 2.40 6.10 47.85
N ILE A 49 1.60 5.83 46.83
CA ILE A 49 1.25 6.76 45.75
C ILE A 49 0.44 7.93 46.34
N LYS A 50 0.89 9.18 46.10
CA LYS A 50 0.16 10.40 46.47
C LYS A 50 -1.14 10.52 45.65
N PRO A 51 -2.26 10.97 46.24
CA PRO A 51 -3.49 11.22 45.50
C PRO A 51 -3.30 12.32 44.45
N TRP A 52 -3.75 12.03 43.24
CA TRP A 52 -3.79 12.92 42.09
C TRP A 52 -4.65 14.16 42.40
N GLN A 53 -4.04 15.34 42.37
CA GLN A 53 -4.77 16.60 42.47
C GLN A 53 -5.17 17.05 41.06
N SER A 54 -6.49 17.13 40.81
CA SER A 54 -7.02 17.71 39.57
C SER A 54 -6.59 19.18 39.44
N PRO A 55 -5.99 19.59 38.30
CA PRO A 55 -5.86 21.00 37.99
C PRO A 55 -7.26 21.57 37.70
N LYS A 56 -7.77 22.36 38.62
CA LYS A 56 -8.88 23.29 38.37
C LYS A 56 -8.34 24.47 37.59
N ASN A 57 -9.12 24.87 36.58
CA ASN A 57 -9.20 26.21 36.02
C ASN A 57 -8.31 26.53 34.82
N ILE A 58 -8.82 26.22 33.62
CA ILE A 58 -8.62 27.05 32.42
C ILE A 58 -9.99 27.21 31.76
N GLN A 59 -10.78 28.17 32.26
CA GLN A 59 -11.83 28.82 31.48
C GLN A 59 -11.30 30.21 31.11
N ALA A 60 -10.81 30.36 29.89
CA ALA A 60 -10.61 31.64 29.25
C ALA A 60 -10.76 31.46 27.74
N GLU A 61 -11.79 32.10 27.20
CA GLU A 61 -11.94 32.55 25.81
C GLU A 61 -11.59 31.57 24.69
N VAL A 62 -12.58 30.76 24.28
CA VAL A 62 -12.65 30.28 22.89
C VAL A 62 -13.75 31.06 22.20
N GLY A 63 -13.34 32.18 21.59
CA GLY A 63 -14.14 32.92 20.64
C GLY A 63 -14.51 32.03 19.45
N ASN A 64 -15.82 31.91 19.26
CA ASN A 64 -16.58 31.47 18.10
C ASN A 64 -15.80 31.54 16.74
N ARG A 65 -15.15 30.43 16.35
CA ARG A 65 -14.79 30.11 14.96
C ARG A 65 -15.13 28.64 14.70
N ASN A 66 -16.42 28.34 14.65
CA ASN A 66 -16.93 27.14 13.96
C ASN A 66 -16.93 27.40 12.45
N GLU A 67 -15.76 27.65 11.87
CA GLU A 67 -15.56 27.31 10.46
C GLU A 67 -15.21 25.83 10.47
N GLU A 68 -16.22 25.03 10.14
CA GLU A 68 -16.17 23.60 9.94
C GLU A 68 -15.11 23.30 8.86
N LYS A 69 -13.84 23.20 9.28
CA LYS A 69 -12.76 22.71 8.44
C LYS A 69 -13.07 21.26 8.16
N LYS A 70 -13.88 21.01 7.11
CA LYS A 70 -13.96 19.70 6.46
C LYS A 70 -12.54 19.21 6.32
N SER A 71 -12.25 18.08 6.96
CA SER A 71 -10.95 17.44 6.88
C SER A 71 -10.58 17.31 5.39
N SER A 72 -9.32 17.50 5.01
CA SER A 72 -8.88 17.29 3.62
C SER A 72 -9.30 15.92 3.07
N VAL A 73 -9.56 14.97 3.96
CA VAL A 73 -10.16 13.67 3.67
C VAL A 73 -11.60 13.80 3.17
N GLU A 74 -12.45 14.63 3.77
CA GLU A 74 -13.85 14.83 3.35
C GLU A 74 -13.96 15.54 2.00
N VAL A 75 -13.10 16.52 1.73
CA VAL A 75 -13.05 17.19 0.42
C VAL A 75 -12.66 16.22 -0.69
N PHE A 76 -11.77 15.26 -0.41
CA PHE A 76 -11.41 14.21 -1.37
C PHE A 76 -12.54 13.20 -1.58
N LEU A 77 -13.30 12.89 -0.51
CA LEU A 77 -14.43 11.96 -0.56
C LEU A 77 -15.60 12.52 -1.40
N ASP A 78 -15.89 13.81 -1.29
CA ASP A 78 -16.93 14.49 -2.09
C ASP A 78 -16.62 14.47 -3.61
N GLN A 79 -15.36 14.24 -4.01
CA GLN A 79 -14.93 14.15 -5.41
C GLN A 79 -14.91 12.72 -5.98
N LEU A 80 -15.06 11.69 -5.14
CA LEU A 80 -15.00 10.28 -5.56
C LEU A 80 -15.95 9.89 -6.71
N PRO A 81 -17.25 10.28 -6.72
CA PRO A 81 -18.15 9.90 -7.82
C PRO A 81 -17.77 10.52 -9.16
N THR A 82 -16.90 11.53 -9.18
CA THR A 82 -16.38 12.15 -10.41
C THR A 82 -15.01 11.60 -10.82
N SER A 83 -14.39 10.75 -10.00
CA SER A 83 -13.10 10.14 -10.30
C SER A 83 -13.20 9.31 -11.59
N PRO A 84 -12.26 9.46 -12.54
CA PRO A 84 -12.17 8.59 -13.71
C PRO A 84 -12.10 7.10 -13.35
N VAL A 85 -11.64 6.77 -12.14
CA VAL A 85 -11.55 5.39 -11.64
C VAL A 85 -12.92 4.78 -11.39
N ALA A 86 -13.89 5.57 -10.89
CA ALA A 86 -15.26 5.12 -10.63
C ALA A 86 -16.08 4.84 -11.90
N LYS A 87 -15.52 5.08 -13.09
CA LYS A 87 -16.17 4.80 -14.39
C LYS A 87 -15.56 3.59 -15.09
N ARG A 88 -14.60 2.90 -14.47
CA ARG A 88 -13.87 1.79 -15.09
C ARG A 88 -14.67 0.49 -14.97
N THR A 89 -14.73 -0.26 -16.06
CA THR A 89 -15.28 -1.62 -16.05
C THR A 89 -14.16 -2.64 -15.79
N PRO A 90 -14.48 -3.87 -15.35
CA PRO A 90 -13.49 -4.93 -15.20
C PRO A 90 -12.67 -5.20 -16.48
N GLU A 91 -13.30 -5.05 -17.65
CA GLU A 91 -12.63 -5.18 -18.94
C GLU A 91 -11.59 -4.06 -19.18
N MET A 92 -11.94 -2.81 -18.81
CA MET A 92 -10.99 -1.70 -18.88
C MET A 92 -9.80 -1.90 -17.93
N ASP A 93 -10.05 -2.49 -16.76
CA ASP A 93 -9.02 -2.83 -15.78
C ASP A 93 -8.06 -3.89 -16.33
N ARG A 94 -8.58 -5.00 -16.87
CA ARG A 94 -7.76 -6.03 -17.54
C ARG A 94 -6.93 -5.44 -18.67
N ASN A 95 -7.55 -4.70 -19.59
CA ASN A 95 -6.85 -4.09 -20.73
C ASN A 95 -5.75 -3.11 -20.27
N THR A 96 -5.96 -2.42 -19.15
CA THR A 96 -4.95 -1.52 -18.59
C THR A 96 -3.79 -2.32 -18.01
N ILE A 97 -4.06 -3.34 -17.20
CA ILE A 97 -3.04 -4.18 -16.56
C ILE A 97 -2.26 -5.00 -17.59
N GLU A 98 -2.90 -5.48 -18.64
CA GLU A 98 -2.24 -6.16 -19.75
C GLU A 98 -1.21 -5.24 -20.42
N ARG A 99 -1.59 -4.02 -20.80
CA ARG A 99 -0.67 -3.05 -21.41
C ARG A 99 0.47 -2.66 -20.47
N VAL A 100 0.15 -2.49 -19.18
CA VAL A 100 1.14 -2.24 -18.15
C VAL A 100 2.16 -3.39 -18.13
N ASN A 101 1.70 -4.64 -18.03
CA ASN A 101 2.57 -5.79 -17.94
C ASN A 101 3.36 -6.03 -19.22
N GLN A 102 2.78 -5.85 -20.41
CA GLN A 102 3.52 -5.92 -21.69
C GLN A 102 4.70 -4.95 -21.73
N ALA A 103 4.55 -3.74 -21.18
CA ALA A 103 5.65 -2.77 -21.10
C ALA A 103 6.72 -3.16 -20.06
N ARG A 104 6.37 -3.93 -19.03
CA ARG A 104 7.25 -4.35 -17.92
C ARG A 104 7.96 -5.68 -18.19
N GLU A 105 7.30 -6.56 -18.93
CA GLU A 105 7.70 -7.93 -19.18
C GLU A 105 9.15 -8.08 -19.68
N PRO A 106 9.66 -7.26 -20.61
CA PRO A 106 11.05 -7.39 -21.06
C PRO A 106 12.07 -7.25 -19.91
N GLN A 107 11.80 -6.38 -18.93
CA GLN A 107 12.69 -6.16 -17.80
C GLN A 107 12.62 -7.33 -16.80
N TYR A 108 11.41 -7.84 -16.53
CA TYR A 108 11.23 -9.05 -15.72
C TYR A 108 11.91 -10.26 -16.37
N ARG A 109 11.71 -10.48 -17.67
CA ARG A 109 12.36 -11.56 -18.41
C ARG A 109 13.89 -11.42 -18.41
N ALA A 110 14.43 -10.21 -18.56
CA ALA A 110 15.87 -9.97 -18.46
C ALA A 110 16.41 -10.32 -17.06
N LEU A 111 15.71 -9.93 -15.99
CA LEU A 111 16.07 -10.30 -14.62
C LEU A 111 16.01 -11.83 -14.43
N PHE A 112 14.93 -12.47 -14.87
CA PHE A 112 14.75 -13.91 -14.69
C PHE A 112 15.75 -14.74 -15.51
N ALA A 113 16.12 -14.27 -16.70
CA ALA A 113 17.17 -14.86 -17.52
C ALA A 113 18.54 -14.78 -16.83
N SER A 114 18.82 -13.71 -16.07
CA SER A 114 20.06 -13.58 -15.29
C SER A 114 20.20 -14.67 -14.22
N TRP A 115 19.08 -15.14 -13.69
CA TRP A 115 19.01 -16.25 -12.73
C TRP A 115 18.99 -17.64 -13.38
N ARG A 116 18.99 -17.70 -14.71
CA ARG A 116 18.93 -18.93 -15.52
C ARG A 116 17.69 -19.78 -15.20
N LEU A 117 16.54 -19.15 -14.98
CA LEU A 117 15.27 -19.85 -14.82
C LEU A 117 14.82 -20.48 -16.14
N ASP A 118 14.12 -21.61 -16.04
CA ASP A 118 13.46 -22.20 -17.20
C ASP A 118 12.20 -21.41 -17.59
N GLU A 119 11.80 -21.53 -18.85
CA GLU A 119 10.70 -20.75 -19.42
C GLU A 119 9.36 -21.00 -18.70
N LYS A 120 9.13 -22.19 -18.16
CA LYS A 120 7.89 -22.47 -17.41
C LYS A 120 7.88 -21.69 -16.10
N THR A 121 8.97 -21.71 -15.35
CA THR A 121 9.11 -20.93 -14.11
C THR A 121 8.98 -19.42 -14.38
N ILE A 122 9.59 -18.93 -15.47
CA ILE A 122 9.46 -17.53 -15.91
C ILE A 122 8.00 -17.15 -16.14
N ASN A 123 7.27 -17.95 -16.93
CA ASN A 123 5.88 -17.66 -17.25
C ASN A 123 4.98 -17.74 -16.02
N SER A 124 5.21 -18.69 -15.12
CA SER A 124 4.47 -18.75 -13.84
C SER A 124 4.73 -17.53 -12.95
N ALA A 125 5.98 -17.03 -12.89
CA ALA A 125 6.28 -15.82 -12.13
C ALA A 125 5.58 -14.58 -12.71
N LEU A 126 5.60 -14.44 -14.05
CA LEU A 126 4.91 -13.35 -14.74
C LEU A 126 3.39 -13.40 -14.54
N GLU A 127 2.79 -14.60 -14.55
CA GLU A 127 1.37 -14.81 -14.29
C GLU A 127 0.99 -14.39 -12.86
N ILE A 128 1.79 -14.75 -11.85
CA ILE A 128 1.56 -14.32 -10.46
C ILE A 128 1.60 -12.80 -10.34
N ILE A 129 2.58 -12.14 -10.97
CA ILE A 129 2.69 -10.67 -10.99
C ILE A 129 1.46 -10.06 -11.67
N TYR A 130 1.06 -10.58 -12.83
CA TYR A 130 -0.11 -10.10 -13.57
C TYR A 130 -1.40 -10.19 -12.72
N GLU A 131 -1.66 -11.36 -12.13
CA GLU A 131 -2.84 -11.60 -11.30
C GLU A 131 -2.86 -10.70 -10.05
N ARG A 132 -1.71 -10.52 -9.39
CA ARG A 132 -1.56 -9.58 -8.25
C ARG A 132 -2.01 -8.18 -8.66
N GLU A 133 -1.45 -7.64 -9.74
CA GLU A 133 -1.74 -6.27 -10.20
C GLU A 133 -3.21 -6.12 -10.63
N LEU A 134 -3.77 -7.15 -11.28
CA LEU A 134 -5.18 -7.17 -11.68
C LEU A 134 -6.11 -7.10 -10.47
N ARG A 135 -5.89 -7.95 -9.46
CA ARG A 135 -6.71 -7.95 -8.24
C ARG A 135 -6.57 -6.66 -7.46
N MET A 136 -5.38 -6.08 -7.41
CA MET A 136 -5.16 -4.76 -6.78
C MET A 136 -5.92 -3.65 -7.49
N MET A 137 -5.96 -3.67 -8.83
CA MET A 137 -6.77 -2.75 -9.63
C MET A 137 -8.26 -2.94 -9.35
N GLU A 138 -8.77 -4.18 -9.42
CA GLU A 138 -10.18 -4.47 -9.18
C GLU A 138 -10.62 -4.05 -7.77
N ASN A 139 -9.79 -4.29 -6.75
CA ASN A 139 -10.05 -3.84 -5.39
C ASN A 139 -10.08 -2.32 -5.28
N THR A 140 -9.22 -1.64 -6.03
CA THR A 140 -9.19 -0.17 -6.09
C THR A 140 -10.47 0.36 -6.75
N THR A 141 -10.86 -0.17 -7.90
CA THR A 141 -12.13 0.17 -8.57
C THR A 141 -13.32 -0.07 -7.64
N LYS A 142 -13.39 -1.20 -6.93
CA LYS A 142 -14.43 -1.48 -5.92
C LYS A 142 -14.46 -0.45 -4.79
N PHE A 143 -13.30 -0.05 -4.27
CA PHE A 143 -13.23 0.97 -3.23
C PHE A 143 -13.79 2.32 -3.69
N PHE A 144 -13.50 2.73 -4.93
CA PHE A 144 -14.07 3.96 -5.50
C PHE A 144 -15.58 3.86 -5.78
N HIS A 145 -16.13 2.65 -5.95
CA HIS A 145 -17.57 2.43 -6.13
C HIS A 145 -18.37 2.31 -4.83
N LEU A 146 -17.80 1.70 -3.78
CA LEU A 146 -18.53 1.33 -2.55
C LEU A 146 -18.34 2.33 -1.40
N GLU A 147 -17.57 3.39 -1.61
CA GLU A 147 -17.35 4.52 -0.68
C GLU A 147 -16.72 4.12 0.69
N ARG A 148 -16.73 5.06 1.65
CA ARG A 148 -15.95 5.11 2.91
C ARG A 148 -16.14 3.87 3.81
N SER A 149 -17.32 3.24 3.76
CA SER A 149 -17.64 2.02 4.53
C SER A 149 -16.76 0.83 4.12
N TYR A 150 -16.22 0.85 2.90
CA TYR A 150 -15.36 -0.21 2.36
C TYR A 150 -13.87 -0.03 2.68
N SER A 151 -13.47 1.05 3.35
CA SER A 151 -12.05 1.40 3.53
C SER A 151 -11.23 0.35 4.30
N ASN A 152 -11.78 -0.21 5.37
CA ASN A 152 -11.09 -1.26 6.15
C ASN A 152 -11.03 -2.59 5.39
N GLU A 153 -12.12 -2.97 4.72
CA GLU A 153 -12.17 -4.18 3.91
C GLU A 153 -11.21 -4.08 2.71
N TYR A 154 -11.18 -2.93 2.04
CA TYR A 154 -10.23 -2.63 0.97
C TYR A 154 -8.78 -2.82 1.43
N LYS A 155 -8.41 -2.22 2.57
CA LYS A 155 -7.05 -2.37 3.13
C LYS A 155 -6.73 -3.83 3.45
N ALA A 156 -7.66 -4.54 4.10
CA ALA A 156 -7.47 -5.94 4.47
C ALA A 156 -7.32 -6.84 3.22
N ARG A 157 -8.19 -6.69 2.22
CA ARG A 157 -8.12 -7.43 0.96
C ARG A 157 -6.83 -7.14 0.22
N ARG A 158 -6.47 -5.87 0.07
CA ARG A 158 -5.23 -5.50 -0.62
C ARG A 158 -4.00 -6.14 0.04
N LYS A 159 -3.89 -6.04 1.37
CA LYS A 159 -2.82 -6.69 2.13
C LYS A 159 -2.80 -8.21 1.94
N ALA A 160 -3.98 -8.85 1.90
CA ALA A 160 -4.09 -10.29 1.68
C ALA A 160 -3.67 -10.71 0.26
N GLU A 161 -4.04 -9.95 -0.77
CA GLU A 161 -3.62 -10.22 -2.15
C GLU A 161 -2.11 -10.01 -2.33
N GLU A 162 -1.56 -8.93 -1.76
CA GLU A 162 -0.12 -8.67 -1.73
C GLU A 162 0.62 -9.85 -1.06
N ALA A 163 0.26 -10.20 0.18
CA ALA A 163 0.90 -11.30 0.91
C ALA A 163 0.78 -12.67 0.21
N THR A 164 -0.35 -12.93 -0.47
CA THR A 164 -0.55 -14.18 -1.22
C THR A 164 0.40 -14.25 -2.41
N ALA A 165 0.51 -13.17 -3.19
CA ALA A 165 1.41 -13.12 -4.33
C ALA A 165 2.88 -13.19 -3.90
N GLU A 166 3.25 -12.51 -2.80
CA GLU A 166 4.59 -12.60 -2.21
C GLU A 166 4.94 -14.04 -1.82
N LEU A 167 4.05 -14.73 -1.11
CA LEU A 167 4.27 -16.13 -0.73
C LEU A 167 4.46 -17.03 -1.95
N LEU A 168 3.64 -16.85 -2.99
CA LEU A 168 3.75 -17.62 -4.23
C LEU A 168 5.09 -17.35 -4.95
N LEU A 169 5.52 -16.09 -5.04
CA LEU A 169 6.78 -15.71 -5.66
C LEU A 169 7.98 -16.19 -4.84
N ILE A 170 7.95 -16.09 -3.50
CA ILE A 170 9.00 -16.63 -2.62
C ILE A 170 9.09 -18.15 -2.77
N THR A 171 7.95 -18.84 -2.85
CA THR A 171 7.91 -20.30 -3.04
C THR A 171 8.47 -20.70 -4.41
N LEU A 172 8.17 -19.93 -5.45
CA LEU A 172 8.60 -20.21 -6.82
C LEU A 172 10.08 -19.85 -7.08
N LEU A 173 10.54 -18.71 -6.56
CA LEU A 173 11.84 -18.12 -6.90
C LEU A 173 12.88 -18.27 -5.78
N GLY A 174 12.44 -18.43 -4.53
CA GLY A 174 13.26 -18.29 -3.34
C GLY A 174 13.35 -16.84 -2.85
N SER A 175 13.58 -16.65 -1.56
CA SER A 175 13.56 -15.33 -0.90
C SER A 175 14.59 -14.34 -1.46
N GLU A 176 15.78 -14.80 -1.83
CA GLU A 176 16.84 -13.94 -2.38
C GLU A 176 16.42 -13.30 -3.71
N ARG A 177 15.97 -14.14 -4.66
CA ARG A 177 15.49 -13.68 -5.97
C ARG A 177 14.22 -12.86 -5.86
N PHE A 178 13.34 -13.19 -4.92
CA PHE A 178 12.19 -12.36 -4.61
C PHE A 178 12.61 -10.95 -4.16
N ASN A 179 13.60 -10.81 -3.29
CA ASN A 179 14.08 -9.50 -2.86
C ASN A 179 14.66 -8.68 -4.03
N GLU A 180 15.43 -9.31 -4.94
CA GLU A 180 15.91 -8.66 -6.16
C GLU A 180 14.77 -8.20 -7.08
N LEU A 181 13.73 -9.05 -7.25
CA LEU A 181 12.52 -8.67 -7.98
C LEU A 181 11.84 -7.46 -7.33
N SER A 182 11.67 -7.46 -6.01
CA SER A 182 11.07 -6.35 -5.27
C SER A 182 11.85 -5.05 -5.44
N GLN A 183 13.19 -5.11 -5.42
CA GLN A 183 14.05 -3.95 -5.70
C GLN A 183 13.84 -3.41 -7.11
N LEU A 184 13.75 -4.29 -8.12
CA LEU A 184 13.44 -3.88 -9.49
C LEU A 184 12.07 -3.17 -9.56
N GLU A 185 11.05 -3.67 -8.87
CA GLU A 185 9.72 -3.04 -8.83
C GLU A 185 9.75 -1.68 -8.13
N GLU A 186 10.48 -1.54 -7.02
CA GLU A 186 10.64 -0.30 -6.27
C GLU A 186 11.41 0.76 -7.08
N ASP A 187 12.52 0.38 -7.72
CA ASP A 187 13.30 1.28 -8.58
C ASP A 187 12.47 1.84 -9.73
N ARG A 188 11.64 0.99 -10.34
CA ARG A 188 10.75 1.39 -11.43
C ARG A 188 9.68 2.36 -10.93
N PHE A 189 9.13 2.09 -9.75
CA PHE A 189 8.16 2.97 -9.12
C PHE A 189 8.78 4.33 -8.78
N SER A 190 10.00 4.35 -8.27
CA SER A 190 10.77 5.58 -7.98
C SER A 190 11.07 6.39 -9.24
N LYS A 191 11.58 5.75 -10.31
CA LYS A 191 11.81 6.41 -11.61
C LYS A 191 10.52 6.97 -12.19
N PHE A 192 9.42 6.24 -12.03
CA PHE A 192 8.12 6.71 -12.46
C PHE A 192 7.67 7.96 -11.68
N LYS A 193 7.78 7.98 -10.34
CA LYS A 193 7.49 9.18 -9.53
C LYS A 193 8.30 10.39 -9.99
N GLN A 194 9.60 10.19 -10.23
CA GLN A 194 10.50 11.24 -10.75
C GLN A 194 10.03 11.76 -12.11
N SER A 195 9.59 10.87 -13.01
CA SER A 195 9.05 11.26 -14.33
C SER A 195 7.77 12.09 -14.26
N LEU A 196 7.03 11.99 -13.15
CA LEU A 196 5.85 12.81 -12.87
C LEU A 196 6.16 14.12 -12.12
N GLY A 197 7.43 14.38 -11.77
CA GLY A 197 7.81 15.53 -10.94
C GLY A 197 7.35 15.42 -9.49
N ILE A 198 7.03 14.22 -9.01
CA ILE A 198 6.67 13.96 -7.62
C ILE A 198 7.98 13.64 -6.88
N SER A 199 8.66 14.65 -6.33
CA SER A 199 9.80 14.47 -5.42
C SER A 199 9.32 14.13 -4.02
N GLU A 200 10.02 13.21 -3.33
CA GLU A 200 9.75 12.83 -1.93
C GLU A 200 10.06 13.95 -0.93
#